data_AF-A0A9D5A4V6-F1
#
_entry.id   AF-A0A9D5A4V6-F1
#
_cell.length_a   1.000
_cell.length_b   1.000
_cell.length_c   1.000
_cell.angle_alpha   90.00
_cell.angle_beta   90.00
_cell.angle_gamma   90.00
#
_symmetry.space_group_name_H-M   'P 1'
#
loop_
_entity.id
_entity.type
_entity.pdbx_description
1 polymer ?
#
loop_
_entity_poly.entity_id
_entity_poly.type
_entity_poly.pdbx_seq_one_letter_code
_entity_poly.pdbx_strand_id
1 'polypeptide(L)'
;MTTGITVDSRNNRVLAVIHAVKPLPPFNALTAYDLKSGNLLFLSALPSDEEALTNDVAVDYNGNAYVAVDYNGNAYVTNSIGNYIWKVNVKGEASIFSKSPRFTEHPVDRDTPYSYIGLNGIAYVSSGDYLLVVQTNTGKIFKVDADDGTARHVLLNEDLKCPDGVVFRSDGVVLVVSPQANKLWLLKSNNGWGEGVLYDKIDLGSEGYPTSVVSRGRDKMYVLYGYFLEGLLGNSEREGFRIEEIMSPKESEGENVWLYVMTGFGMVYFVYWRFQMGQLVKHMNKKIN
;
A
#
# COMPACT_ATOMS: atom_id res chain seq x y z
N MET A 1 18.70 -3.08 -11.90
CA MET A 1 18.21 -3.28 -10.51
C MET A 1 16.72 -3.55 -10.55
N THR A 2 16.21 -4.34 -9.61
CA THR A 2 14.78 -4.46 -9.38
C THR A 2 14.38 -3.38 -8.39
N THR A 3 13.60 -2.41 -8.84
CA THR A 3 13.06 -1.35 -7.96
C THR A 3 11.75 -1.78 -7.33
N GLY A 4 11.19 -2.92 -7.76
CA GLY A 4 9.89 -3.37 -7.32
C GLY A 4 9.42 -4.75 -7.67
N ILE A 5 8.52 -5.30 -6.86
CA ILE A 5 8.03 -6.67 -7.00
C ILE A 5 6.62 -6.83 -6.46
N THR A 6 5.84 -7.69 -7.13
CA THR A 6 4.54 -8.00 -6.62
C THR A 6 3.93 -9.32 -7.05
N VAL A 7 2.90 -9.75 -6.33
CA VAL A 7 2.28 -11.07 -6.51
C VAL A 7 0.82 -10.91 -6.94
N ASP A 8 0.58 -11.24 -8.21
CA ASP A 8 -0.76 -11.41 -8.76
C ASP A 8 -1.17 -12.88 -8.64
N SER A 9 -1.71 -13.22 -7.47
CA SER A 9 -2.14 -14.57 -7.14
C SER A 9 -3.33 -15.05 -7.98
N ARG A 10 -4.17 -14.12 -8.47
CA ARG A 10 -5.32 -14.45 -9.33
C ARG A 10 -4.86 -14.98 -10.67
N ASN A 11 -3.82 -14.39 -11.26
CA ASN A 11 -3.25 -14.82 -12.54
C ASN A 11 -1.98 -15.69 -12.37
N ASN A 12 -1.71 -16.19 -11.15
CA ASN A 12 -0.58 -17.05 -10.82
C ASN A 12 0.77 -16.51 -11.32
N ARG A 13 1.07 -15.22 -11.08
CA ARG A 13 2.31 -14.60 -11.56
C ARG A 13 2.92 -13.62 -10.56
N VAL A 14 4.24 -13.45 -10.68
CA VAL A 14 5.01 -12.38 -10.03
C VAL A 14 5.36 -11.35 -11.08
N LEU A 15 5.16 -10.08 -10.76
CA LEU A 15 5.59 -8.97 -11.61
C LEU A 15 6.77 -8.28 -10.94
N ALA A 16 7.76 -7.85 -11.71
CA ALA A 16 8.89 -7.11 -11.18
C ALA A 16 9.28 -5.95 -12.10
N VAL A 17 9.68 -4.84 -11.50
CA VAL A 17 10.26 -3.71 -12.21
C VAL A 17 11.69 -4.00 -12.55
N ILE A 18 12.13 -3.59 -13.73
CA ILE A 18 13.53 -3.52 -14.08
C ILE A 18 13.87 -2.08 -14.43
N HIS A 19 14.88 -1.53 -13.75
CA HIS A 19 15.52 -0.28 -14.10
C HIS A 19 17.02 -0.52 -14.36
N ALA A 20 17.51 -0.07 -15.51
CA ALA A 20 18.94 -0.10 -15.82
C ALA A 20 19.65 1.14 -15.26
N VAL A 21 20.69 0.89 -14.46
CA VAL A 21 21.51 1.92 -13.83
C VAL A 21 22.78 2.09 -14.65
N LYS A 22 23.34 3.30 -14.68
CA LYS A 22 24.65 3.57 -15.28
C LYS A 22 25.69 2.55 -14.79
N PRO A 23 26.58 2.04 -15.67
CA PRO A 23 26.84 2.53 -17.03
C PRO A 23 25.94 1.93 -18.13
N LEU A 24 24.92 1.14 -17.79
CA LEU A 24 24.03 0.55 -18.79
C LEU A 24 23.18 1.64 -19.50
N PRO A 25 22.81 1.45 -20.77
CA PRO A 25 21.85 2.31 -21.44
C PRO A 25 20.53 2.39 -20.66
N PRO A 26 19.82 3.55 -20.69
CA PRO A 26 18.52 3.69 -20.04
C PRO A 26 17.55 2.61 -20.52
N PHE A 27 17.02 1.85 -19.58
CA PHE A 27 16.07 0.79 -19.86
C PHE A 27 15.14 0.60 -18.67
N ASN A 28 13.84 0.73 -18.94
CA ASN A 28 12.77 0.58 -17.97
C ASN A 28 11.84 -0.51 -18.51
N ALA A 29 11.55 -1.50 -17.68
CA ALA A 29 10.68 -2.59 -18.08
C ALA A 29 9.87 -3.15 -16.93
N LEU A 30 8.75 -3.78 -17.29
CA LEU A 30 8.01 -4.68 -16.42
C LEU A 30 8.20 -6.11 -16.90
N THR A 31 8.60 -6.99 -16.00
CA THR A 31 8.70 -8.43 -16.27
C THR A 31 7.65 -9.19 -15.48
N ALA A 32 7.12 -10.26 -16.07
CA ALA A 32 6.18 -11.17 -15.43
C ALA A 32 6.74 -12.59 -15.46
N TYR A 33 6.65 -13.30 -14.34
CA TYR A 33 7.03 -14.71 -14.22
C TYR A 33 5.85 -15.52 -13.69
N ASP A 34 5.67 -16.74 -14.19
CA ASP A 34 4.72 -17.69 -13.60
C ASP A 34 5.17 -18.03 -12.17
N LEU A 35 4.26 -17.87 -11.21
CA LEU A 35 4.57 -17.95 -9.78
C LEU A 35 5.01 -19.37 -9.36
N LYS A 36 4.60 -20.40 -10.10
CA LYS A 36 4.85 -21.80 -9.76
C LYS A 36 6.12 -22.35 -10.42
N SER A 37 6.29 -22.08 -11.71
CA SER A 37 7.38 -22.59 -12.52
C SER A 37 8.59 -21.65 -12.57
N GLY A 38 8.40 -20.35 -12.29
CA GLY A 38 9.42 -19.33 -12.48
C GLY A 38 9.69 -18.98 -13.94
N ASN A 39 8.89 -19.49 -14.87
CA ASN A 39 9.06 -19.21 -16.30
C ASN A 39 8.70 -17.75 -16.60
N LEU A 40 9.50 -17.11 -17.45
CA LEU A 40 9.19 -15.78 -17.96
C LEU A 40 7.91 -15.83 -18.81
N LEU A 41 6.93 -15.00 -18.45
CA LEU A 41 5.69 -14.81 -19.19
C LEU A 41 5.85 -13.68 -20.22
N PHE A 42 6.36 -12.53 -19.80
CA PHE A 42 6.70 -11.41 -20.68
C PHE A 42 7.75 -10.50 -20.08
N LEU A 43 8.40 -9.72 -20.94
CA LEU A 43 9.24 -8.58 -20.58
C LEU A 43 8.84 -7.40 -21.48
N SER A 44 8.26 -6.38 -20.87
CA SER A 44 7.66 -5.24 -21.56
C SER A 44 8.50 -4.00 -21.32
N ALA A 45 9.08 -3.44 -22.38
CA ALA A 45 9.71 -2.14 -22.32
C ALA A 45 8.66 -1.07 -22.03
N LEU A 46 8.95 -0.16 -21.09
CA LEU A 46 8.05 0.92 -20.71
C LEU A 46 8.37 2.16 -21.55
N PRO A 47 7.43 2.64 -22.39
CA PRO A 47 7.70 3.72 -23.34
C PRO A 47 7.89 5.08 -22.64
N SER A 48 8.68 5.97 -23.23
CA SER A 48 8.86 7.35 -22.79
C SER A 48 8.63 8.31 -23.95
N ASP A 49 7.88 9.40 -23.73
CA ASP A 49 7.47 10.36 -24.77
C ASP A 49 8.52 11.44 -25.11
N GLU A 50 9.66 11.48 -24.40
CA GLU A 50 10.70 12.49 -24.59
C GLU A 50 12.10 11.85 -24.57
N GLU A 51 13.12 12.54 -25.11
CA GLU A 51 14.55 12.32 -24.78
C GLU A 51 14.78 12.67 -23.30
N ALA A 52 14.17 11.90 -22.41
CA ALA A 52 14.12 12.15 -20.99
C ALA A 52 15.22 11.35 -20.28
N LEU A 53 16.01 12.04 -19.46
CA LEU A 53 16.86 11.42 -18.45
C LEU A 53 15.97 10.67 -17.44
N THR A 54 15.77 9.37 -17.64
CA THR A 54 14.95 8.52 -16.77
C THR A 54 15.83 7.74 -15.79
N ASN A 55 15.59 7.91 -14.49
CA ASN A 55 16.28 7.21 -13.39
C ASN A 55 15.37 6.33 -12.53
N ASP A 56 14.04 6.24 -12.74
CA ASP A 56 13.20 5.37 -11.88
C ASP A 56 11.85 4.91 -12.48
N VAL A 57 11.30 3.83 -11.89
CA VAL A 57 10.19 2.96 -12.37
C VAL A 57 9.54 2.20 -11.16
N ALA A 58 8.23 1.88 -11.17
CA ALA A 58 7.55 1.21 -10.02
C ALA A 58 6.58 0.03 -10.36
N VAL A 59 6.48 -1.09 -9.57
CA VAL A 59 5.54 -2.27 -9.73
C VAL A 59 4.94 -2.93 -8.40
N ASP A 60 3.60 -3.10 -8.14
CA ASP A 60 2.67 -3.52 -7.02
C ASP A 60 1.44 -4.31 -7.54
N TYR A 61 1.06 -5.28 -6.74
CA TYR A 61 -0.21 -5.65 -6.19
C TYR A 61 0.07 -6.60 -5.02
N ASN A 62 -0.14 -6.07 -3.82
CA ASN A 62 0.17 -6.57 -2.48
C ASN A 62 1.52 -6.15 -1.89
N GLY A 63 1.97 -4.95 -2.24
CA GLY A 63 3.07 -4.26 -1.59
C GLY A 63 4.44 -4.85 -1.96
N ASN A 64 5.13 -4.13 -2.84
CA ASN A 64 6.39 -3.46 -2.52
C ASN A 64 7.03 -3.03 -3.83
N ALA A 65 7.12 -1.70 -3.98
CA ALA A 65 7.15 -0.92 -5.22
C ALA A 65 5.86 -1.02 -6.03
N TYR A 66 5.68 -0.16 -7.05
CA TYR A 66 4.33 0.32 -7.37
C TYR A 66 3.82 0.26 -8.83
N VAL A 67 3.11 -0.82 -9.12
CA VAL A 67 2.27 -1.38 -10.21
C VAL A 67 0.98 -1.53 -9.47
N ALA A 68 -0.16 -1.59 -10.07
CA ALA A 68 -1.25 -2.21 -9.37
C ALA A 68 -1.86 -3.20 -10.32
N VAL A 69 -2.36 -4.33 -9.84
CA VAL A 69 -3.03 -5.28 -10.70
C VAL A 69 -4.52 -5.14 -10.54
N ASP A 70 -5.20 -4.70 -11.59
CA ASP A 70 -6.67 -4.67 -11.58
C ASP A 70 -7.28 -6.08 -11.73
N TYR A 71 -8.61 -6.16 -11.62
CA TYR A 71 -9.32 -7.43 -11.76
C TYR A 71 -9.13 -8.13 -13.11
N ASN A 72 -8.79 -7.37 -14.15
CA ASN A 72 -8.55 -7.86 -15.50
C ASN A 72 -7.09 -8.28 -15.71
N GLY A 73 -6.22 -8.08 -14.73
CA GLY A 73 -4.80 -8.40 -14.80
C GLY A 73 -3.97 -7.32 -15.48
N ASN A 74 -4.43 -6.08 -15.58
CA ASN A 74 -3.57 -4.98 -16.03
C ASN A 74 -2.73 -4.45 -14.88
N ALA A 75 -1.49 -4.07 -15.17
CA ALA A 75 -0.47 -3.61 -14.26
C ALA A 75 -0.23 -2.09 -14.36
N TYR A 76 -0.28 -1.31 -13.26
CA TYR A 76 -0.13 0.17 -13.25
C TYR A 76 1.16 0.76 -12.66
N VAL A 77 2.23 0.90 -13.43
CA VAL A 77 3.59 1.30 -12.98
C VAL A 77 3.70 2.82 -12.73
N THR A 78 4.18 3.32 -11.58
CA THR A 78 4.51 4.76 -11.42
C THR A 78 5.89 5.13 -12.00
N ASN A 79 5.99 6.35 -12.51
CA ASN A 79 7.25 7.00 -12.89
C ASN A 79 7.54 8.17 -11.93
N SER A 80 8.51 7.97 -11.05
CA SER A 80 8.81 8.91 -9.97
C SER A 80 9.42 10.23 -10.43
N ILE A 81 10.06 10.28 -11.59
CA ILE A 81 10.71 11.52 -12.08
C ILE A 81 9.80 12.26 -13.04
N GLY A 82 9.17 11.54 -13.96
CA GLY A 82 8.26 12.06 -14.97
C GLY A 82 6.86 12.40 -14.45
N ASN A 83 6.50 11.97 -13.23
CA ASN A 83 5.17 12.15 -12.63
C ASN A 83 4.05 11.64 -13.53
N TYR A 84 4.11 10.38 -13.91
CA TYR A 84 3.04 9.72 -14.67
C TYR A 84 2.96 8.23 -14.32
N ILE A 85 1.94 7.56 -14.83
CA ILE A 85 1.64 6.15 -14.58
C ILE A 85 1.61 5.44 -15.93
N TRP A 86 2.27 4.29 -16.07
CA TRP A 86 2.07 3.37 -17.19
C TRP A 86 0.99 2.33 -16.86
N LYS A 87 0.37 1.78 -17.89
CA LYS A 87 -0.46 0.57 -17.81
C LYS A 87 0.16 -0.50 -18.71
N VAL A 88 0.27 -1.72 -18.19
CA VAL A 88 0.74 -2.89 -18.92
C VAL A 88 -0.36 -3.95 -18.86
N ASN A 89 -0.91 -4.33 -20.01
CA ASN A 89 -2.01 -5.30 -20.00
C ASN A 89 -1.52 -6.75 -19.79
N VAL A 90 -2.46 -7.70 -19.71
CA VAL A 90 -2.14 -9.13 -19.53
C VAL A 90 -1.27 -9.75 -20.63
N LYS A 91 -1.21 -9.13 -21.81
CA LYS A 91 -0.36 -9.56 -22.93
C LYS A 91 1.04 -8.94 -22.88
N GLY A 92 1.32 -8.07 -21.90
CA GLY A 92 2.57 -7.33 -21.81
C GLY A 92 2.64 -6.11 -22.74
N GLU A 93 1.51 -5.59 -23.22
CA GLU A 93 1.50 -4.35 -24.00
C GLU A 93 1.51 -3.15 -23.03
N ALA A 94 2.53 -2.30 -23.12
CA ALA A 94 2.75 -1.17 -22.23
C ALA A 94 2.43 0.17 -22.90
N SER A 95 1.78 1.07 -22.17
CA SER A 95 1.51 2.46 -22.60
C SER A 95 1.54 3.42 -21.42
N ILE A 96 1.74 4.71 -21.69
CA ILE A 96 1.49 5.76 -20.68
C ILE A 96 -0.03 5.81 -20.47
N PHE A 97 -0.45 5.65 -19.21
CA PHE A 97 -1.85 5.57 -18.80
C PHE A 97 -2.36 6.90 -18.26
N SER A 98 -1.60 7.55 -17.38
CA SER A 98 -2.00 8.84 -16.80
C SER A 98 -0.81 9.76 -16.63
N LYS A 99 -0.87 10.93 -17.28
CA LYS A 99 0.08 12.05 -17.12
C LYS A 99 -0.71 13.31 -16.72
N SER A 100 -1.40 13.23 -15.59
CA SER A 100 -2.30 14.29 -15.13
C SER A 100 -1.54 15.53 -14.65
N PRO A 101 -1.99 16.76 -15.00
CA PRO A 101 -1.44 18.00 -14.43
C PRO A 101 -1.54 18.08 -12.90
N ARG A 102 -2.44 17.30 -12.29
CA ARG A 102 -2.58 17.20 -10.82
C ARG A 102 -1.32 16.69 -10.15
N PHE A 103 -0.54 15.86 -10.83
CA PHE A 103 0.70 15.32 -10.27
C PHE A 103 1.80 16.38 -10.14
N THR A 104 1.63 17.56 -10.74
CA THR A 104 2.61 18.67 -10.68
C THR A 104 2.00 19.97 -10.18
N GLU A 105 0.78 19.92 -9.62
CA GLU A 105 0.06 21.14 -9.22
C GLU A 105 0.54 21.73 -7.89
N HIS A 106 1.11 20.89 -7.02
CA HIS A 106 1.59 21.31 -5.71
C HIS A 106 3.05 21.77 -5.76
N PRO A 107 3.40 22.86 -5.06
CA PRO A 107 4.77 23.34 -5.01
C PRO A 107 5.68 22.33 -4.30
N VAL A 108 6.92 22.24 -4.79
CA VAL A 108 7.97 21.39 -4.22
C VAL A 108 9.09 22.30 -3.73
N ASP A 109 9.49 22.13 -2.47
CA ASP A 109 10.70 22.74 -1.94
C ASP A 109 11.91 22.00 -2.51
N ARG A 110 12.59 22.63 -3.48
CA ARG A 110 13.69 22.01 -4.23
C ARG A 110 14.94 21.80 -3.38
N ASP A 111 15.06 22.48 -2.24
CA ASP A 111 16.22 22.38 -1.36
C ASP A 111 16.09 21.20 -0.38
N THR A 112 14.91 20.55 -0.32
CA THR A 112 14.71 19.38 0.53
C THR A 112 15.27 18.10 -0.09
N PRO A 113 15.78 17.15 0.73
CA PRO A 113 16.09 15.81 0.26
C PRO A 113 14.88 15.17 -0.42
N TYR A 114 15.10 14.44 -1.51
CA TYR A 114 14.06 13.75 -2.30
C TYR A 114 13.07 14.68 -3.03
N SER A 115 13.36 15.98 -3.16
CA SER A 115 12.53 16.93 -3.92
C SER A 115 12.30 16.53 -5.38
N TYR A 116 13.21 15.73 -5.95
CA TYR A 116 13.10 15.18 -7.30
C TYR A 116 12.26 13.90 -7.42
N ILE A 117 11.82 13.32 -6.30
CA ILE A 117 11.00 12.09 -6.27
C ILE A 117 9.52 12.47 -6.18
N GLY A 118 8.82 12.31 -7.29
CA GLY A 118 7.40 12.57 -7.45
C GLY A 118 6.51 11.39 -7.05
N LEU A 119 5.64 10.94 -7.97
CA LEU A 119 4.77 9.78 -7.74
C LEU A 119 5.60 8.56 -7.33
N ASN A 120 5.18 7.86 -6.29
CA ASN A 120 5.94 6.74 -5.76
C ASN A 120 4.99 5.56 -5.50
N GLY A 121 4.59 5.35 -4.24
CA GLY A 121 3.57 4.38 -3.84
C GLY A 121 2.31 4.37 -4.71
N ILE A 122 1.85 3.20 -5.16
CA ILE A 122 0.53 2.95 -5.77
C ILE A 122 -0.12 1.71 -5.18
N ALA A 123 -1.43 1.77 -5.02
CA ALA A 123 -2.29 0.65 -4.67
C ALA A 123 -3.61 0.76 -5.42
N TYR A 124 -3.99 -0.25 -6.18
CA TYR A 124 -5.36 -0.40 -6.71
C TYR A 124 -6.37 -0.67 -5.59
N VAL A 125 -7.59 -0.18 -5.77
CA VAL A 125 -8.72 -0.32 -4.87
C VAL A 125 -9.88 -0.89 -5.66
N SER A 126 -10.04 -2.19 -5.50
CA SER A 126 -10.92 -2.99 -6.35
C SER A 126 -12.41 -2.72 -6.13
N SER A 127 -12.81 -2.21 -4.96
CA SER A 127 -14.21 -1.91 -4.63
C SER A 127 -14.77 -0.69 -5.35
N GLY A 128 -13.92 0.17 -5.90
CA GLY A 128 -14.35 1.35 -6.67
C GLY A 128 -13.60 1.56 -7.97
N ASP A 129 -12.78 0.60 -8.38
CA ASP A 129 -12.01 0.60 -9.64
C ASP A 129 -11.13 1.83 -9.84
N TYR A 130 -10.26 2.10 -8.87
CA TYR A 130 -9.31 3.21 -8.92
C TYR A 130 -8.00 2.86 -8.25
N LEU A 131 -7.00 3.72 -8.42
CA LEU A 131 -5.68 3.64 -7.82
C LEU A 131 -5.55 4.73 -6.76
N LEU A 132 -4.84 4.44 -5.67
CA LEU A 132 -4.34 5.44 -4.74
C LEU A 132 -2.84 5.55 -4.93
N VAL A 133 -2.36 6.75 -5.21
CA VAL A 133 -0.96 7.03 -5.54
C VAL A 133 -0.41 8.07 -4.58
N VAL A 134 0.65 7.76 -3.85
CA VAL A 134 1.33 8.73 -2.98
C VAL A 134 2.43 9.45 -3.76
N GLN A 135 2.71 10.69 -3.38
CA GLN A 135 3.76 11.50 -3.97
C GLN A 135 4.79 11.89 -2.90
N THR A 136 6.04 11.50 -3.09
CA THR A 136 7.09 11.61 -2.08
C THR A 136 7.44 13.06 -1.76
N ASN A 137 7.68 13.89 -2.78
CA ASN A 137 8.15 15.27 -2.60
C ASN A 137 7.09 16.26 -2.09
N THR A 138 5.79 15.99 -2.26
CA THR A 138 4.70 16.88 -1.80
C THR A 138 3.89 16.31 -0.63
N GLY A 139 4.04 15.02 -0.36
CA GLY A 139 3.29 14.33 0.68
C GLY A 139 1.81 14.08 0.36
N LYS A 140 1.43 14.23 -0.91
CA LYS A 140 0.04 14.15 -1.35
C LYS A 140 -0.35 12.72 -1.71
N ILE A 141 -1.65 12.44 -1.68
CA ILE A 141 -2.24 11.23 -2.23
C ILE A 141 -3.19 11.60 -3.34
N PHE A 142 -3.11 10.89 -4.47
CA PHE A 142 -4.02 11.04 -5.59
C PHE A 142 -4.86 9.79 -5.73
N LYS A 143 -6.16 9.97 -5.99
CA LYS A 143 -7.02 8.93 -6.51
C LYS A 143 -7.03 9.04 -8.03
N VAL A 144 -6.73 7.94 -8.72
CA VAL A 144 -6.69 7.87 -10.18
C VAL A 144 -7.69 6.85 -10.65
N ASP A 145 -8.64 7.26 -11.50
CA ASP A 145 -9.61 6.36 -12.09
C ASP A 145 -8.91 5.29 -12.95
N ALA A 146 -9.27 4.00 -12.80
CA ALA A 146 -8.59 2.90 -13.49
C ALA A 146 -9.05 2.71 -14.94
N ASP A 147 -10.19 3.31 -15.33
CA ASP A 147 -10.71 3.28 -16.69
C ASP A 147 -10.00 4.32 -17.56
N ASP A 148 -10.02 5.60 -17.14
CA ASP A 148 -9.58 6.72 -17.98
C ASP A 148 -8.29 7.41 -17.49
N GLY A 149 -7.77 7.06 -16.32
CA GLY A 149 -6.56 7.66 -15.77
C GLY A 149 -6.75 9.06 -15.18
N THR A 150 -7.99 9.54 -15.02
CA THR A 150 -8.29 10.85 -14.41
C THR A 150 -7.85 10.86 -12.95
N ALA A 151 -6.97 11.81 -12.62
CA ALA A 151 -6.46 11.97 -11.25
C ALA A 151 -7.18 13.09 -10.49
N ARG A 152 -7.44 12.85 -9.21
CA ARG A 152 -7.93 13.83 -8.24
C ARG A 152 -7.12 13.76 -6.95
N HIS A 153 -6.87 14.90 -6.32
CA HIS A 153 -6.23 14.95 -5.02
C HIS A 153 -7.18 14.39 -3.94
N VAL A 154 -6.64 13.58 -3.02
CA VAL A 154 -7.32 13.12 -1.81
C VAL A 154 -6.99 14.08 -0.68
N LEU A 155 -7.99 14.77 -0.15
CA LEU A 155 -7.78 15.68 0.97
C LEU A 155 -7.52 14.89 2.24
N LEU A 156 -6.37 15.14 2.87
CA LEU A 156 -6.01 14.58 4.17
C LEU A 156 -6.05 15.65 5.26
N ASN A 157 -6.22 15.20 6.50
CA ASN A 157 -6.10 16.07 7.68
C ASN A 157 -4.65 16.46 8.01
N GLU A 158 -3.66 15.81 7.38
CA GLU A 158 -2.24 16.09 7.53
C GLU A 158 -1.49 15.64 6.26
N ASP A 159 -0.46 16.39 5.88
CA ASP A 159 0.44 16.01 4.81
C ASP A 159 1.39 14.89 5.24
N LEU A 160 1.60 13.93 4.35
CA LEU A 160 2.48 12.82 4.59
C LEU A 160 3.93 13.24 4.31
N LYS A 161 4.80 13.30 5.30
CA LYS A 161 6.23 13.59 5.06
C LYS A 161 6.92 12.44 4.30
N CYS A 162 7.32 12.63 3.04
CA CYS A 162 8.09 11.63 2.28
C CYS A 162 7.42 10.23 2.29
N PRO A 163 6.16 10.10 1.82
CA PRO A 163 5.53 8.79 1.69
C PRO A 163 6.25 7.98 0.61
N ASP A 164 6.39 6.69 0.86
CA ASP A 164 7.00 5.74 -0.06
C ASP A 164 6.01 4.60 -0.31
N GLY A 165 6.14 3.49 0.41
CA GLY A 165 5.25 2.34 0.26
C GLY A 165 3.82 2.58 0.66
N VAL A 166 2.90 2.14 -0.20
CA VAL A 166 1.47 2.14 0.08
C VAL A 166 0.90 0.73 -0.12
N VAL A 167 -0.03 0.34 0.76
CA VAL A 167 -0.82 -0.87 0.57
C VAL A 167 -2.28 -0.58 0.93
N PHE A 168 -3.20 -1.11 0.13
CA PHE A 168 -4.62 -1.11 0.46
C PHE A 168 -4.99 -2.45 1.12
N ARG A 169 -5.35 -2.39 2.39
CA ARG A 169 -5.75 -3.55 3.19
C ARG A 169 -7.20 -3.91 2.88
N SER A 170 -7.53 -5.19 2.97
CA SER A 170 -8.85 -5.72 2.61
C SER A 170 -10.03 -5.15 3.41
N ASP A 171 -9.76 -4.54 4.57
CA ASP A 171 -10.75 -3.89 5.43
C ASP A 171 -10.95 -2.39 5.12
N GLY A 172 -10.34 -1.88 4.04
CA GLY A 172 -10.48 -0.50 3.59
C GLY A 172 -9.44 0.46 4.15
N VAL A 173 -8.49 -0.01 4.95
CA VAL A 173 -7.40 0.79 5.49
C VAL A 173 -6.26 0.90 4.49
N VAL A 174 -5.73 2.11 4.32
CA VAL A 174 -4.49 2.32 3.57
C VAL A 174 -3.33 2.47 4.54
N LEU A 175 -2.30 1.67 4.34
CA LEU A 175 -1.03 1.78 5.04
C LEU A 175 -0.06 2.58 4.18
N VAL A 176 0.59 3.59 4.74
CA VAL A 176 1.66 4.33 4.06
C VAL A 176 2.90 4.34 4.94
N VAL A 177 4.01 3.81 4.43
CA VAL A 177 5.30 3.89 5.11
C VAL A 177 6.04 5.15 4.68
N SER A 178 6.75 5.75 5.64
CA SER A 178 7.60 6.91 5.40
C SER A 178 9.01 6.64 5.91
N PRO A 179 10.01 6.54 5.01
CA PRO A 179 11.39 6.37 5.42
C PRO A 179 11.96 7.60 6.12
N GLN A 180 11.55 8.82 5.73
CA GLN A 180 12.07 10.03 6.35
C GLN A 180 11.43 10.34 7.70
N ALA A 181 10.16 9.95 7.90
CA ALA A 181 9.49 10.12 9.19
C ALA A 181 9.73 8.94 10.14
N ASN A 182 10.23 7.80 9.64
CA ASN A 182 10.29 6.51 10.35
C ASN A 182 8.92 6.14 10.93
N LYS A 183 7.89 6.20 10.10
CA LYS A 183 6.50 5.96 10.52
C LYS A 183 5.76 5.07 9.55
N LEU A 184 4.85 4.29 10.09
CA LEU A 184 3.76 3.66 9.36
C LEU A 184 2.46 4.41 9.68
N TRP A 185 1.85 4.99 8.67
CA TRP A 185 0.59 5.72 8.78
C TRP A 185 -0.58 4.86 8.36
N LEU A 186 -1.64 4.89 9.15
CA LEU A 186 -2.89 4.22 8.85
C LEU A 186 -3.95 5.27 8.50
N LEU A 187 -4.49 5.14 7.30
CA LEU A 187 -5.48 6.06 6.75
C LEU A 187 -6.79 5.33 6.49
N LYS A 188 -7.91 6.03 6.70
CA LYS A 188 -9.26 5.57 6.38
C LYS A 188 -10.02 6.64 5.61
N SER A 189 -10.99 6.21 4.82
CA SER A 189 -11.93 7.09 4.13
C SER A 189 -13.36 6.59 4.29
N ASN A 190 -14.31 7.51 4.43
CA ASN A 190 -15.74 7.22 4.47
C ASN A 190 -16.48 7.71 3.21
N ASN A 191 -15.77 8.26 2.22
CA ASN A 191 -16.35 8.86 1.02
C ASN A 191 -15.66 8.39 -0.28
N GLY A 192 -15.18 7.14 -0.29
CA GLY A 192 -14.52 6.57 -1.47
C GLY A 192 -13.23 7.30 -1.87
N TRP A 193 -12.48 7.78 -0.88
CA TRP A 193 -11.22 8.51 -1.04
C TRP A 193 -11.39 9.77 -1.88
N GLY A 194 -12.43 10.55 -1.61
CA GLY A 194 -12.40 11.99 -1.90
C GLY A 194 -11.65 12.74 -0.79
N GLU A 195 -11.84 12.28 0.44
CA GLU A 195 -11.13 12.70 1.64
C GLU A 195 -10.65 11.46 2.39
N GLY A 196 -9.57 11.60 3.14
CA GLY A 196 -9.02 10.58 4.01
C GLY A 196 -8.62 11.16 5.36
N VAL A 197 -8.61 10.32 6.38
CA VAL A 197 -8.14 10.69 7.72
C VAL A 197 -6.99 9.77 8.08
N LEU A 198 -5.84 10.35 8.36
CA LEU A 198 -4.76 9.70 9.09
C LEU A 198 -5.25 9.54 10.54
N TYR A 199 -5.59 8.30 10.90
CA TYR A 199 -6.17 8.00 12.22
C TYR A 199 -5.19 7.31 13.17
N ASP A 200 -4.08 6.77 12.69
CA ASP A 200 -3.04 6.18 13.52
C ASP A 200 -1.64 6.38 12.93
N LYS A 201 -0.64 6.42 13.82
CA LYS A 201 0.79 6.54 13.49
C LYS A 201 1.56 5.55 14.34
N ILE A 202 2.25 4.63 13.69
CA ILE A 202 3.14 3.69 14.37
C ILE A 202 4.56 4.15 14.14
N ASP A 203 5.32 4.33 15.21
CA ASP A 203 6.75 4.59 15.15
C ASP A 203 7.50 3.34 14.69
N LEU A 204 8.35 3.52 13.69
CA LEU A 204 9.23 2.47 13.16
C LEU A 204 10.65 2.71 13.67
N GLY A 205 11.48 1.66 13.61
CA GLY A 205 12.89 1.77 13.95
C GLY A 205 13.58 2.82 13.07
N SER A 206 14.36 3.71 13.67
CA SER A 206 15.09 4.76 12.94
C SER A 206 16.24 4.21 12.08
N GLU A 207 16.72 3.01 12.40
CA GLU A 207 17.75 2.32 11.63
C GLU A 207 17.12 1.54 10.47
N GLY A 208 17.66 1.72 9.27
CA GLY A 208 17.41 0.83 8.13
C GLY A 208 16.47 1.31 7.05
N TYR A 209 15.91 2.52 7.18
CA TYR A 209 15.19 3.20 6.11
C TYR A 209 13.99 2.38 5.58
N PRO A 210 12.82 2.46 6.25
CA PRO A 210 11.67 1.63 5.89
C PRO A 210 11.08 2.08 4.54
N THR A 211 11.23 1.26 3.51
CA THR A 211 10.88 1.62 2.13
C THR A 211 9.53 1.09 1.71
N SER A 212 9.09 -0.04 2.27
CA SER A 212 7.86 -0.66 1.78
C SER A 212 7.16 -1.53 2.83
N VAL A 213 5.86 -1.75 2.63
CA VAL A 213 4.96 -2.40 3.60
C VAL A 213 4.00 -3.35 2.89
N VAL A 214 3.77 -4.52 3.49
CA VAL A 214 2.72 -5.46 3.10
C VAL A 214 1.82 -5.79 4.28
N SER A 215 0.57 -6.13 4.02
CA SER A 215 -0.36 -6.60 5.06
C SER A 215 -0.81 -8.03 4.79
N ARG A 216 -0.84 -8.86 5.84
CA ARG A 216 -1.49 -10.17 5.82
C ARG A 216 -2.68 -10.14 6.76
N GLY A 217 -3.88 -10.02 6.19
CA GLY A 217 -5.09 -9.79 6.97
C GLY A 217 -5.07 -8.40 7.61
N ARG A 218 -5.77 -8.24 8.74
CA ARG A 218 -5.90 -6.96 9.41
C ARG A 218 -4.68 -6.62 10.27
N ASP A 219 -4.19 -7.56 11.06
CA ASP A 219 -3.35 -7.21 12.23
C ASP A 219 -1.86 -7.40 12.00
N LYS A 220 -1.46 -8.08 10.92
CA LYS A 220 -0.06 -8.36 10.60
C LYS A 220 0.39 -7.50 9.44
N MET A 221 1.25 -6.54 9.75
CA MET A 221 1.90 -5.67 8.77
C MET A 221 3.38 -6.04 8.76
N TYR A 222 4.01 -6.12 7.59
CA TYR A 222 5.44 -6.40 7.46
C TYR A 222 6.11 -5.24 6.77
N VAL A 223 7.08 -4.62 7.42
CA VAL A 223 7.84 -3.48 6.89
C VAL A 223 9.23 -3.93 6.50
N LEU A 224 9.64 -3.61 5.28
CA LEU A 224 10.98 -3.84 4.76
C LEU A 224 11.86 -2.61 5.02
N TYR A 225 13.01 -2.85 5.63
CA TYR A 225 14.08 -1.87 5.81
C TYR A 225 15.14 -2.09 4.75
N GLY A 226 15.15 -1.22 3.73
CA GLY A 226 15.94 -1.40 2.52
C GLY A 226 17.38 -0.89 2.62
N TYR A 227 17.72 -0.10 3.63
CA TYR A 227 19.04 0.53 3.80
C TYR A 227 19.52 1.30 2.55
N PHE A 228 18.58 1.84 1.77
CA PHE A 228 18.83 2.45 0.47
C PHE A 228 19.93 3.53 0.51
N LEU A 229 19.93 4.36 1.54
CA LEU A 229 20.93 5.42 1.72
C LEU A 229 22.35 4.89 1.87
N GLU A 230 22.56 3.74 2.50
CA GLU A 230 23.90 3.17 2.65
C GLU A 230 24.47 2.71 1.31
N GLY A 231 23.62 2.05 0.50
CA GLY A 231 24.00 1.65 -0.86
C GLY A 231 24.27 2.85 -1.76
N LEU A 232 23.46 3.92 -1.66
CA LEU A 232 23.68 5.17 -2.41
C LEU A 232 24.99 5.86 -2.02
N LEU A 233 25.37 5.78 -0.74
CA LEU A 233 26.63 6.30 -0.21
C LEU A 233 27.83 5.37 -0.49
N GLY A 234 27.63 4.28 -1.23
CA GLY A 234 28.68 3.37 -1.66
C GLY A 234 29.09 2.32 -0.63
N ASN A 235 28.34 2.16 0.46
CA ASN A 235 28.57 1.05 1.39
C ASN A 235 28.01 -0.25 0.81
N SER A 236 28.91 -1.13 0.38
CA SER A 236 28.59 -2.46 -0.14
C SER A 236 28.87 -3.60 0.85
N GLU A 237 29.24 -3.30 2.09
CA GLU A 237 29.64 -4.30 3.09
C GLU A 237 28.45 -4.87 3.88
N ARG A 238 27.24 -4.35 3.65
CA ARG A 238 26.03 -4.83 4.35
C ARG A 238 25.66 -6.25 3.90
N GLU A 239 25.69 -7.16 4.87
CA GLU A 239 25.31 -8.57 4.66
C GLU A 239 23.87 -8.88 5.10
N GLY A 240 23.21 -7.97 5.84
CA GLY A 240 21.90 -8.20 6.45
C GLY A 240 20.87 -7.11 6.18
N PHE A 241 19.65 -7.53 5.84
CA PHE A 241 18.46 -6.70 5.66
C PHE A 241 17.38 -7.13 6.65
N ARG A 242 16.48 -6.21 7.01
CA ARG A 242 15.46 -6.45 8.05
C ARG A 242 14.06 -6.36 7.47
N ILE A 243 13.24 -7.34 7.82
CA ILE A 243 11.79 -7.27 7.72
C ILE A 243 11.24 -7.36 9.14
N GLU A 244 10.34 -6.46 9.51
CA GLU A 244 9.76 -6.39 10.84
C GLU A 244 8.25 -6.59 10.78
N GLU A 245 7.72 -7.46 11.64
CA GLU A 245 6.28 -7.58 11.86
C GLU A 245 5.82 -6.46 12.80
N ILE A 246 4.90 -5.63 12.31
CA ILE A 246 4.31 -4.50 13.00
C ILE A 246 2.85 -4.82 13.30
N MET A 247 2.41 -4.47 14.50
CA MET A 247 1.01 -4.54 14.95
C MET A 247 0.56 -3.15 15.39
N SER A 248 -0.70 -2.78 15.14
CA SER A 248 -1.25 -1.52 15.65
C SER A 248 -1.78 -1.72 17.07
N PRO A 249 -1.21 -1.03 18.08
CA PRO A 249 -1.76 -1.07 19.44
C PRO A 249 -3.19 -0.54 19.47
N LYS A 250 -3.46 0.53 18.73
CA LYS A 250 -4.78 1.18 18.65
C LYS A 250 -5.86 0.26 18.07
N GLU A 251 -5.52 -0.54 17.07
CA GLU A 251 -6.45 -1.52 16.52
C GLU A 251 -6.68 -2.70 17.47
N SER A 252 -5.65 -3.12 18.23
CA SER A 252 -5.76 -4.18 19.24
C SER A 252 -6.61 -3.79 20.45
N GLU A 253 -6.57 -2.52 20.87
CA GLU A 253 -7.41 -2.01 21.97
C GLU A 253 -8.91 -2.09 21.65
N GLY A 254 -9.28 -1.80 20.40
CA GLY A 254 -10.68 -1.86 19.95
C GLY A 254 -11.28 -3.25 20.04
N GLU A 255 -10.49 -4.30 19.80
CA GLU A 255 -10.94 -5.69 19.94
C GLU A 255 -11.20 -6.07 21.39
N ASN A 256 -10.32 -5.64 22.30
CA ASN A 256 -10.48 -5.87 23.74
C ASN A 256 -11.78 -5.25 24.25
N VAL A 257 -12.10 -4.02 23.84
CA VAL A 257 -13.36 -3.36 24.21
C VAL A 257 -14.57 -4.17 23.74
N TRP A 258 -14.56 -4.66 22.50
CA TRP A 258 -15.67 -5.44 21.96
C TRP A 258 -15.85 -6.78 22.66
N LEU A 259 -14.75 -7.44 23.04
CA LEU A 259 -14.75 -8.65 23.86
C LEU A 259 -15.41 -8.42 25.23
N TYR A 260 -15.09 -7.29 25.89
CA TYR A 260 -15.71 -6.92 27.16
C TYR A 260 -17.21 -6.63 27.01
N VAL A 261 -17.60 -5.91 25.95
CA VAL A 261 -19.02 -5.63 25.64
C VAL A 261 -19.80 -6.93 25.41
N MET A 262 -19.26 -7.86 24.60
CA MET A 262 -19.89 -9.15 24.35
C MET A 262 -19.99 -10.02 25.60
N THR A 263 -18.95 -10.02 26.44
CA THR A 263 -18.96 -10.70 27.73
C THR A 263 -20.05 -10.12 28.65
N GLY A 264 -20.18 -8.79 28.67
CA GLY A 264 -21.23 -8.09 29.41
C GLY A 264 -22.64 -8.49 28.95
N PHE A 265 -22.90 -8.49 27.65
CA PHE A 265 -24.18 -8.94 27.10
C PHE A 265 -24.46 -10.41 27.42
N GLY A 266 -23.46 -11.28 27.32
CA GLY A 266 -23.56 -12.69 27.71
C GLY A 266 -23.94 -12.88 29.17
N MET A 267 -23.34 -12.11 30.09
CA MET A 267 -23.69 -12.15 31.52
C MET A 267 -25.11 -11.65 31.78
N VAL A 268 -25.54 -10.55 31.16
CA VAL A 268 -26.91 -10.03 31.33
C VAL A 268 -27.93 -11.06 30.84
N TYR A 269 -27.69 -11.68 29.68
CA TYR A 269 -28.54 -12.73 29.15
C TYR A 269 -28.58 -13.95 30.08
N PHE A 270 -27.43 -14.37 30.62
CA PHE A 270 -27.36 -15.48 31.58
C PHE A 270 -28.13 -15.20 32.87
N VAL A 271 -28.02 -13.99 33.43
CA VAL A 271 -28.76 -13.59 34.64
C VAL A 271 -30.26 -13.54 34.36
N TYR A 272 -30.67 -12.99 33.22
CA TYR A 272 -32.07 -12.96 32.80
C TYR A 272 -32.64 -14.38 32.61
N TRP A 273 -31.91 -15.25 31.90
CA TRP A 273 -32.28 -16.66 31.72
C TRP A 273 -32.39 -17.40 33.06
N ARG A 274 -31.43 -17.20 33.97
CA ARG A 274 -31.45 -17.79 35.32
C ARG A 274 -32.67 -17.32 36.12
N PHE A 275 -33.04 -16.05 36.02
CA PHE A 275 -34.23 -15.50 36.67
C PHE A 275 -35.52 -16.12 36.10
N GLN A 276 -35.63 -16.19 34.78
CA GLN A 276 -36.77 -16.84 34.09
C GLN A 276 -36.91 -18.31 34.48
N MET A 277 -35.82 -19.07 34.47
CA MET A 277 -35.82 -20.47 34.91
C MET A 277 -36.16 -20.62 36.40
N GLY A 278 -35.69 -19.71 37.25
CA GLY A 278 -36.06 -19.67 38.66
C GLY A 278 -37.56 -19.46 38.89
N GLN A 279 -38.21 -18.64 38.07
CA GLN A 279 -39.67 -18.51 38.09
C GLN A 279 -40.37 -19.76 37.54
N LEU A 280 -39.86 -20.32 36.44
CA LEU A 280 -40.43 -21.50 35.80
C LEU A 280 -40.44 -22.72 36.74
N VAL A 281 -39.33 -22.97 37.45
CA VAL A 281 -39.23 -24.03 38.48
C VAL A 281 -40.20 -23.80 39.63
N LYS A 282 -40.35 -22.56 40.11
CA LYS A 282 -41.32 -22.23 41.17
C LYS A 282 -42.77 -22.45 40.73
N HIS A 283 -43.09 -22.17 39.47
CA HIS A 283 -44.42 -22.41 38.92
C HIS A 283 -44.71 -23.90 38.68
N MET A 284 -43.69 -24.70 38.34
CA MET A 284 -43.83 -26.16 38.22
C MET A 284 -44.09 -26.84 39.57
N ASN A 285 -43.41 -26.42 40.65
CA ASN A 285 -43.62 -26.99 41.99
C ASN A 285 -45.03 -26.71 42.56
N LYS A 286 -45.70 -25.63 42.13
CA LYS A 286 -47.07 -25.33 42.54
C LYS A 286 -48.14 -26.21 41.90
N LYS A 287 -47.82 -27.00 40.88
CA LYS A 287 -48.77 -27.91 40.20
C LYS A 287 -48.70 -29.36 40.69
N ILE A 288 -47.79 -29.69 41.61
CA ILE A 288 -47.54 -31.06 42.08
C ILE A 288 -48.14 -31.32 43.50
N ASN A 289 -48.70 -30.30 44.15
CA ASN A 289 -49.56 -30.46 45.34
C ASN A 289 -51.02 -30.22 44.97
#